data_AF-K0NMV6-F1
#
_entry.id   AF-K0NMV6-F1
#
_cell.length_a   1.000
_cell.length_b   1.000
_cell.length_c   1.000
_cell.angle_alpha   90.00
_cell.angle_beta   90.00
_cell.angle_gamma   90.00
#
_symmetry.space_group_name_H-M   'P 1'
#
loop_
_entity.id
_entity.type
_entity.pdbx_description
1 polymer ?
#
loop_
_entity_poly.entity_id
_entity_poly.type
_entity_poly.pdbx_seq_one_letter_code
_entity_poly.pdbx_strand_id
1 'polypeptide(L)'
;MEPLFYLFSGFRWQDALDILLNSYVLFRLYVLFRGTNVIRALLTICVLWVAGQAAVSLGLIITNWAMQGIITVAALVIIIVFRNEISSVFQTKDLKSFLWGIPRHQFHTPLNIIADSVWALAQKKIGALIVLPLKQGLASVVQGGISLDGKLSQELLVSAFWPDNPIHDGAIVIQGDRIISAGVILPLSKRKDLPSFFGTRHRAASGLTELTDALVIVVSEERGKVTLFKENQVYDIRNRLALEKLLQDHAGDDSTKKGVRHQTIELITAGLISLFCITGIWLSFSRGMETLATHEIPVEFINPDQKMEIISSSASNIKLLISGAKPLINAIKPEQINIKLNLSQSVVGVNKLSVTKANILLPPGIRLKKIEPSELDITLDTLIKKELPIQPNWMGKLPMGVVMKEAKAIPKTVRVIGGSLALKDISTIFTKQISLDNLTESGTATVDLVLNPASLKLENKNKIQIHYLISKKPVL
;
A
#
# COMPACT_ATOMS: atom_id res chain seq x y z
N MET A 1 18.98 -22.55 -15.88
CA MET A 1 18.32 -21.26 -16.22
C MET A 1 16.80 -21.27 -15.96
N GLU A 2 16.22 -22.31 -15.37
CA GLU A 2 14.78 -22.34 -15.03
C GLU A 2 14.30 -21.58 -13.77
N PRO A 3 15.12 -21.26 -12.72
CA PRO A 3 14.58 -20.54 -11.56
C PRO A 3 14.30 -19.06 -11.83
N LEU A 4 14.83 -18.50 -12.92
CA LEU A 4 14.66 -17.09 -13.29
C LEU A 4 13.29 -16.82 -13.95
N PHE A 5 12.72 -17.81 -14.66
CA PHE A 5 11.40 -17.67 -15.30
C PHE A 5 10.25 -17.69 -14.28
N TYR A 6 10.40 -18.41 -13.17
CA TYR A 6 9.41 -18.42 -12.07
C TYR A 6 9.34 -17.11 -11.28
N LEU A 7 10.39 -16.26 -11.33
CA LEU A 7 10.36 -14.91 -10.74
C LEU A 7 9.51 -13.93 -11.55
N PHE A 8 9.37 -14.15 -12.85
CA PHE A 8 8.64 -13.24 -13.75
C PHE A 8 7.19 -13.65 -14.02
N SER A 9 6.79 -14.91 -13.78
CA SER A 9 5.42 -15.38 -14.04
C SER A 9 4.36 -14.83 -13.08
N GLY A 10 4.76 -14.04 -12.07
CA GLY A 10 3.88 -13.29 -11.17
C GLY A 10 3.98 -11.77 -11.32
N PHE A 11 4.81 -11.28 -12.23
CA PHE A 11 5.06 -9.84 -12.39
C PHE A 11 3.88 -9.19 -13.12
N ARG A 12 3.10 -8.42 -12.38
CA ARG A 12 1.97 -7.68 -12.92
C ARG A 12 2.48 -6.35 -13.48
N TRP A 13 1.84 -5.81 -14.52
CA TRP A 13 2.22 -4.48 -15.02
C TRP A 13 2.05 -3.38 -13.96
N GLN A 14 1.15 -3.61 -12.98
CA GLN A 14 1.01 -2.76 -11.80
C GLN A 14 2.29 -2.70 -10.97
N ASP A 15 3.04 -3.81 -10.87
CA ASP A 15 4.30 -3.87 -10.12
C ASP A 15 5.38 -3.02 -10.80
N ALA A 16 5.43 -3.06 -12.14
CA ALA A 16 6.33 -2.19 -12.91
C ALA A 16 6.01 -0.71 -12.70
N LEU A 17 4.72 -0.36 -12.74
CA LEU A 17 4.28 1.02 -12.52
C LEU A 17 4.60 1.49 -11.09
N ASP A 18 4.35 0.63 -10.10
CA ASP A 18 4.63 0.92 -8.69
C ASP A 18 6.13 1.14 -8.44
N ILE A 19 7.00 0.28 -8.99
CA ILE A 19 8.46 0.44 -8.89
C ILE A 19 8.91 1.75 -9.56
N LEU A 20 8.43 2.04 -10.76
CA LEU A 20 8.87 3.20 -11.54
C LEU A 20 8.39 4.51 -10.88
N LEU A 21 7.13 4.56 -10.43
CA LEU A 21 6.57 5.71 -9.73
C LEU A 21 7.29 5.97 -8.41
N ASN A 22 7.45 4.96 -7.56
CA ASN A 22 8.14 5.14 -6.28
C ASN A 22 9.63 5.48 -6.46
N SER A 23 10.29 4.90 -7.48
CA SER A 23 11.67 5.27 -7.83
C SER A 23 11.77 6.73 -8.27
N TYR A 24 10.80 7.21 -9.06
CA TYR A 24 10.74 8.62 -9.46
C TYR A 24 10.56 9.53 -8.25
N VAL A 25 9.63 9.20 -7.35
CA VAL A 25 9.38 9.95 -6.11
C VAL A 25 10.65 10.00 -5.25
N LEU A 26 11.30 8.86 -5.03
CA LEU A 26 12.54 8.78 -4.23
C LEU A 26 13.67 9.60 -4.86
N PHE A 27 13.88 9.47 -6.17
CA PHE A 27 14.85 10.28 -6.91
C PHE A 27 14.54 11.78 -6.77
N ARG A 28 13.27 12.15 -6.86
CA ARG A 28 12.84 13.55 -6.77
C ARG A 28 13.08 14.13 -5.38
N LEU A 29 12.78 13.36 -4.33
CA LEU A 29 13.11 13.74 -2.96
C LEU A 29 14.63 13.93 -2.78
N TYR A 30 15.46 13.05 -3.35
CA TYR A 30 16.91 13.22 -3.33
C TYR A 30 17.34 14.55 -3.97
N VAL A 31 16.85 14.84 -5.19
CA VAL A 31 17.20 16.09 -5.91
C VAL A 31 16.76 17.32 -5.10
N LEU A 32 15.63 17.23 -4.40
CA LEU A 32 15.07 18.33 -3.65
C LEU A 32 15.87 18.67 -2.39
N PHE A 33 16.31 17.65 -1.65
CA PHE A 33 17.12 17.81 -0.45
C PHE A 33 18.62 17.87 -0.75
N ARG A 34 19.03 17.84 -2.02
CA ARG A 34 20.44 17.86 -2.44
C ARG A 34 21.13 19.12 -1.91
N GLY A 35 22.28 18.91 -1.27
CA GLY A 35 23.05 19.98 -0.63
C GLY A 35 22.65 20.31 0.80
N THR A 36 21.61 19.68 1.35
CA THR A 36 21.23 19.82 2.76
C THR A 36 21.83 18.72 3.63
N ASN A 37 21.94 18.99 4.94
CA ASN A 37 22.35 17.98 5.92
C ASN A 37 21.28 16.88 6.12
N VAL A 38 20.05 17.09 5.63
CA VAL A 38 18.93 16.13 5.72
C VAL A 38 19.28 14.81 5.01
N ILE A 39 19.94 14.86 3.86
CA ILE A 39 20.33 13.63 3.13
C ILE A 39 21.29 12.79 3.97
N ARG A 40 22.28 13.42 4.62
CA ARG A 40 23.25 12.71 5.46
C ARG A 40 22.55 12.04 6.64
N ALA A 41 21.60 12.72 7.26
CA ALA A 41 20.82 12.18 8.37
C ALA A 41 19.90 11.02 7.92
N LEU A 42 19.23 11.16 6.77
CA LEU A 42 18.42 10.09 6.18
C LEU A 42 19.26 8.86 5.83
N LEU A 43 20.48 9.05 5.34
CA LEU A 43 21.41 7.95 5.06
C LEU A 43 21.80 7.20 6.34
N THR A 44 22.06 7.90 7.44
CA THR A 44 22.32 7.28 8.75
C THR A 44 21.12 6.43 9.21
N ILE A 45 19.89 6.94 9.09
CA ILE A 45 18.69 6.17 9.42
C ILE A 45 18.55 4.95 8.51
N CYS A 46 18.82 5.10 7.21
CA CYS A 46 18.77 3.99 6.26
C CYS A 46 19.77 2.88 6.64
N VAL A 47 20.99 3.24 7.03
CA VAL A 47 22.00 2.28 7.52
C VAL A 47 21.54 1.57 8.80
N LEU A 48 20.95 2.30 9.76
CA LEU A 48 20.36 1.71 10.96
C LEU A 48 19.22 0.75 10.63
N TRP A 49 18.38 1.10 9.65
CA TRP A 49 17.30 0.23 9.18
C TRP A 49 17.82 -1.06 8.54
N VAL A 50 18.84 -0.98 7.69
CA VAL A 50 19.50 -2.15 7.10
C VAL A 50 20.14 -3.03 8.18
N ALA A 51 20.79 -2.44 9.18
CA ALA A 51 21.34 -3.18 10.32
C ALA A 51 20.23 -3.87 11.14
N GLY A 52 19.08 -3.23 11.34
CA GLY A 52 17.90 -3.83 11.94
C GLY A 52 17.38 -5.02 11.13
N GLN A 53 17.33 -4.91 9.81
CA GLN A 53 16.88 -6.00 8.94
C GLN A 53 17.87 -7.18 8.95
N ALA A 54 19.17 -6.91 9.03
CA ALA A 54 20.20 -7.93 9.22
C ALA A 54 20.04 -8.65 10.58
N ALA A 55 19.71 -7.91 11.65
CA ALA A 55 19.44 -8.48 12.97
C ALA A 55 18.25 -9.47 12.93
N VAL A 56 17.18 -9.14 12.20
CA VAL A 56 16.05 -10.06 11.97
C VAL A 56 16.50 -11.32 11.24
N SER A 57 17.34 -11.18 10.19
CA SER A 57 17.86 -12.32 9.44
C SER A 57 18.71 -13.26 10.29
N LEU A 58 19.45 -12.72 11.26
CA LEU A 58 20.26 -13.47 12.23
C LEU A 58 19.46 -13.99 13.44
N GLY A 59 18.16 -13.70 13.54
CA GLY A 59 17.33 -14.09 14.68
C GLY A 59 17.60 -13.30 15.97
N LEU A 60 18.24 -12.13 15.88
CA LEU A 60 18.56 -11.27 17.03
C LEU A 60 17.34 -10.42 17.44
N ILE A 61 16.47 -10.99 18.27
CA ILE A 61 15.19 -10.39 18.68
C ILE A 61 15.40 -9.06 19.42
N ILE A 62 16.26 -9.06 20.45
CA ILE A 62 16.51 -7.87 21.30
C ILE A 62 17.14 -6.75 20.46
N THR A 63 18.10 -7.09 19.60
CA THR A 63 18.76 -6.11 18.73
C THR A 63 17.79 -5.48 17.75
N ASN A 64 16.89 -6.25 17.13
CA ASN A 64 15.87 -5.68 16.25
C ASN A 64 14.94 -4.72 17.01
N TRP A 65 14.48 -5.10 18.21
CA TRP A 65 13.63 -4.23 19.04
C TRP A 65 14.35 -2.93 19.43
N ALA A 66 15.63 -3.03 19.85
CA ALA A 66 16.45 -1.87 20.17
C ALA A 66 16.68 -0.96 18.95
N MET A 67 16.98 -1.53 17.78
CA MET A 67 17.17 -0.77 16.54
C MET A 67 15.89 -0.02 16.13
N GLN A 68 14.71 -0.63 16.26
CA GLN A 68 13.43 0.04 15.99
C GLN A 68 13.20 1.23 16.93
N GLY A 69 13.55 1.08 18.22
CA GLY A 69 13.49 2.18 19.19
C GLY A 69 14.41 3.34 18.82
N ILE A 70 15.67 3.05 18.48
CA ILE A 70 16.65 4.06 18.05
C ILE A 70 16.19 4.78 16.79
N ILE A 71 15.71 4.05 15.78
CA ILE A 71 15.19 4.63 14.52
C ILE A 71 14.02 5.58 14.79
N THR A 72 13.11 5.19 15.69
CA THR A 72 11.93 6.01 16.05
C THR A 72 12.36 7.34 16.68
N VAL A 73 13.28 7.31 17.65
CA VAL A 73 13.79 8.53 18.30
C VAL A 73 14.60 9.37 17.32
N ALA A 74 15.45 8.74 16.49
CA ALA A 74 16.24 9.43 15.49
C ALA A 74 15.36 10.17 14.46
N ALA A 75 14.26 9.55 14.01
CA ALA A 75 13.31 10.19 13.10
C ALA A 75 12.68 11.46 13.72
N LEU A 76 12.30 11.41 15.00
CA LEU A 76 11.75 12.56 15.71
C LEU A 76 12.79 13.68 15.85
N VAL A 77 14.02 13.36 16.24
CA VAL A 77 15.12 14.33 16.33
C VAL A 77 15.38 14.99 14.98
N ILE A 78 15.40 14.22 13.89
CA ILE A 78 15.56 14.78 12.52
C ILE A 78 14.46 15.79 12.21
N ILE A 79 13.19 15.47 12.49
CA ILE A 79 12.07 16.37 12.21
C ILE A 79 12.22 17.69 12.98
N ILE A 80 12.64 17.63 14.26
CA ILE A 80 12.84 18.82 15.08
C ILE A 80 14.05 19.63 14.61
N VAL A 81 15.21 18.98 14.43
CA VAL A 81 16.47 19.64 14.09
C VAL A 81 16.41 20.27 12.70
N PHE A 82 15.83 19.56 11.74
CA PHE A 82 15.79 19.99 10.35
C PHE A 82 14.45 20.64 9.94
N ARG A 83 13.68 21.12 10.93
CA ARG A 83 12.38 21.77 10.69
C ARG A 83 12.49 22.92 9.68
N ASN A 84 13.58 23.68 9.76
CA ASN A 84 13.79 24.88 8.94
C ASN A 84 14.16 24.54 7.49
N GLU A 85 14.95 23.50 7.29
CA GLU A 85 15.37 22.98 5.98
C GLU A 85 14.20 22.36 5.23
N ILE A 86 13.31 21.66 5.94
CA ILE A 86 12.07 21.15 5.37
C ILE A 86 11.22 22.34 4.90
N SER A 87 11.05 23.37 5.74
CA SER A 87 10.23 24.55 5.42
C SER A 87 10.78 25.38 4.26
N SER A 88 12.09 25.58 4.15
CA SER A 88 12.71 26.41 3.11
C SER A 88 12.50 25.85 1.70
N VAL A 89 12.41 24.53 1.60
CA VAL A 89 12.11 23.80 0.36
C VAL A 89 10.65 23.99 -0.08
N PHE A 90 9.70 24.11 0.87
CA PHE A 90 8.28 24.34 0.57
C PHE A 90 7.94 25.80 0.26
N GLN A 91 8.68 26.75 0.82
CA GLN A 91 8.38 28.18 0.67
C GLN A 91 8.87 28.79 -0.65
N THR A 92 9.83 28.15 -1.33
CA THR A 92 10.53 28.75 -2.48
C THR A 92 10.18 28.12 -3.83
N LYS A 93 9.42 27.01 -3.86
CA LYS A 93 9.20 26.23 -5.08
C LYS A 93 7.72 25.91 -5.29
N ASP A 94 7.15 26.45 -6.37
CA ASP A 94 5.86 26.02 -6.91
C ASP A 94 5.78 24.49 -7.05
N LEU A 95 4.62 23.88 -6.81
CA LEU A 95 4.38 22.42 -6.94
C LEU A 95 4.83 21.87 -8.30
N LYS A 96 4.75 22.68 -9.37
CA LYS A 96 5.23 22.32 -10.71
C LYS A 96 6.76 22.29 -10.78
N SER A 97 7.44 23.21 -10.11
CA SER A 97 8.91 23.19 -9.93
C SER A 97 9.35 22.07 -8.99
N PHE A 98 8.55 21.76 -7.97
CA PHE A 98 8.77 20.61 -7.08
C PHE A 98 8.71 19.28 -7.84
N LEU A 99 7.76 19.09 -8.77
CA LEU A 99 7.60 17.84 -9.52
C LEU A 99 8.45 17.75 -10.80
N TRP A 100 8.69 18.85 -11.53
CA TRP A 100 9.35 18.83 -12.85
C TRP A 100 10.57 19.77 -13.00
N GLY A 101 10.88 20.61 -12.01
CA GLY A 101 12.00 21.56 -12.10
C GLY A 101 13.37 20.87 -12.07
N ILE A 102 14.12 20.92 -13.15
CA ILE A 102 15.56 20.63 -13.13
C ILE A 102 16.24 21.95 -12.78
N PRO A 103 16.98 22.07 -11.67
CA PRO A 103 17.74 23.27 -11.38
C PRO A 103 18.85 23.40 -12.44
N ARG A 104 18.55 24.13 -13.52
CA ARG A 104 19.57 24.64 -14.42
C ARG A 104 20.21 25.83 -13.72
N HIS A 105 21.25 25.57 -12.93
CA HIS A 105 22.18 26.63 -12.56
C HIS A 105 22.94 27.03 -13.85
N GLN A 106 22.35 27.91 -14.64
CA GLN A 106 23.06 28.61 -15.72
C GLN A 106 23.84 29.74 -15.06
N PHE A 107 25.02 29.42 -14.53
CA PHE A 107 26.00 30.42 -14.09
C PHE A 107 26.77 30.96 -15.30
N HIS A 108 26.10 31.75 -16.13
CA HIS A 108 26.83 32.72 -16.95
C HIS A 108 26.63 34.09 -16.34
N THR A 109 27.20 34.30 -15.14
CA THR A 109 27.35 35.66 -14.63
C THR A 109 28.31 36.39 -15.57
N PRO A 110 27.90 37.49 -16.23
CA PRO A 110 28.78 38.24 -17.11
C PRO A 110 29.86 38.95 -16.28
N LEU A 111 30.95 38.24 -16.01
CA LEU A 111 32.06 38.69 -15.16
C LEU A 111 32.73 39.95 -15.70
N ASN A 112 32.72 40.12 -17.03
CA ASN A 112 33.16 41.33 -17.71
C ASN A 112 32.37 42.56 -17.24
N ILE A 113 31.03 42.48 -17.20
CA ILE A 113 30.17 43.59 -16.76
C ILE A 113 30.47 43.96 -15.31
N ILE A 114 30.64 42.97 -14.42
CA ILE A 114 30.98 43.21 -13.02
C ILE A 114 32.35 43.88 -12.91
N ALA A 115 33.36 43.36 -13.61
CA ALA A 115 34.70 43.93 -13.58
C ALA A 115 34.71 45.38 -14.09
N ASP A 116 33.99 45.66 -15.18
CA ASP A 116 33.86 46.99 -15.77
C ASP A 116 33.12 47.97 -14.83
N SER A 117 32.03 47.55 -14.20
CA SER A 117 31.32 48.36 -13.21
C SER A 117 32.16 48.65 -11.97
N VAL A 118 32.84 47.64 -11.42
CA VAL A 118 33.70 47.79 -10.23
C VAL A 118 34.83 48.77 -10.51
N TRP A 119 35.45 48.69 -11.70
CA TRP A 119 36.50 49.64 -12.09
C TRP A 119 35.97 51.07 -12.28
N ALA A 120 34.78 51.22 -12.87
CA ALA A 120 34.14 52.53 -13.03
C ALA A 120 33.82 53.19 -11.67
N LEU A 121 33.35 52.41 -10.69
CA LEU A 121 33.09 52.87 -9.32
C LEU A 121 34.39 53.24 -8.60
N ALA A 122 35.44 52.43 -8.75
CA ALA A 122 36.75 52.68 -8.18
C ALA A 122 37.40 53.98 -8.67
N GLN A 123 37.34 54.25 -9.98
CA GLN A 123 37.87 55.49 -10.57
C GLN A 123 37.14 56.73 -10.05
N LYS A 124 35.83 56.64 -9.83
CA LYS A 124 35.01 57.72 -9.26
C LYS A 124 35.05 57.78 -7.73
N LYS A 125 35.79 56.87 -7.07
CA LYS A 125 35.82 56.69 -5.61
C LYS A 125 34.44 56.52 -4.98
N ILE A 126 33.54 55.83 -5.68
CA ILE A 126 32.21 55.50 -5.17
C ILE A 126 32.30 54.18 -4.42
N GLY A 127 31.87 54.18 -3.16
CA GLY A 127 31.85 52.99 -2.31
C GLY A 127 30.88 51.94 -2.83
N ALA A 128 31.33 50.69 -2.91
CA ALA A 128 30.50 49.59 -3.40
C ALA A 128 30.70 48.33 -2.56
N LEU A 129 29.63 47.53 -2.44
CA LEU A 129 29.61 46.28 -1.71
C LEU A 129 28.77 45.27 -2.49
N ILE A 130 29.43 44.38 -3.24
CA ILE A 130 28.78 43.45 -4.16
C ILE A 130 28.99 42.03 -3.65
N VAL A 131 27.91 41.27 -3.54
CA VAL A 131 27.90 39.90 -3.02
C VAL A 131 27.52 38.94 -4.15
N LEU A 132 28.38 37.94 -4.36
CA LEU A 132 28.15 36.80 -5.25
C LEU A 132 27.92 35.54 -4.40
N PRO A 133 26.67 35.06 -4.25
CA PRO A 133 26.38 33.80 -3.58
C PRO A 133 26.99 32.64 -4.36
N LEU A 134 27.56 31.67 -3.63
CA LEU A 134 28.04 30.41 -4.17
C LEU A 134 27.02 29.29 -3.92
N LYS A 135 27.37 28.28 -3.10
CA LYS A 135 26.54 27.09 -2.91
C LYS A 135 25.56 27.26 -1.76
N GLN A 136 25.91 28.07 -0.76
CA GLN A 136 25.04 28.32 0.39
C GLN A 136 24.11 29.50 0.10
N GLY A 137 22.81 29.33 0.37
CA GLY A 137 21.82 30.40 0.22
C GLY A 137 22.07 31.51 1.24
N LEU A 138 22.06 32.77 0.77
CA LEU A 138 22.30 33.96 1.60
C LEU A 138 21.10 34.37 2.49
N ALA A 139 19.91 33.81 2.23
CA ALA A 139 18.64 34.28 2.80
C ALA A 139 18.56 34.20 4.34
N SER A 140 19.35 33.33 4.99
CA SER A 140 19.36 33.19 6.45
C SER A 140 20.31 34.16 7.16
N VAL A 141 21.28 34.72 6.44
CA VAL A 141 22.38 35.53 7.02
C VAL A 141 22.17 37.02 6.77
N VAL A 142 21.43 37.32 5.71
CA VAL A 142 21.33 38.65 5.13
C VAL A 142 19.96 39.25 5.46
N GLN A 143 19.90 40.51 5.88
CA GLN A 143 18.69 41.16 6.39
C GLN A 143 18.30 42.40 5.58
N GLY A 144 16.99 42.64 5.45
CA GLY A 144 16.46 43.82 4.74
C GLY A 144 16.72 43.80 3.24
N GLY A 145 16.79 44.99 2.64
CA GLY A 145 17.00 45.20 1.21
C GLY A 145 15.72 45.23 0.37
N ILE A 146 15.85 45.77 -0.83
CA ILE A 146 14.78 45.88 -1.82
C ILE A 146 15.01 44.84 -2.90
N SER A 147 14.00 44.01 -3.16
CA SER A 147 14.02 43.05 -4.28
C SER A 147 13.94 43.81 -5.60
N LEU A 148 14.96 43.67 -6.45
CA LEU A 148 15.04 44.33 -7.75
C LEU A 148 14.70 43.37 -8.90
N ASP A 149 15.19 42.13 -8.82
CA ASP A 149 15.13 41.13 -9.91
C ASP A 149 15.45 41.72 -11.30
N GLY A 150 16.45 42.61 -11.34
CA GLY A 150 16.85 43.35 -12.54
C GLY A 150 17.91 42.60 -13.33
N LYS A 151 17.89 42.68 -14.67
CA LYS A 151 18.97 42.14 -15.50
C LYS A 151 20.27 42.90 -15.22
N LEU A 152 21.36 42.17 -15.01
CA LEU A 152 22.67 42.76 -14.75
C LEU A 152 23.15 43.57 -15.96
N SER A 153 23.36 44.86 -15.76
CA SER A 153 24.01 45.77 -16.70
C SER A 153 24.99 46.67 -15.96
N GLN A 154 25.94 47.26 -16.69
CA GLN A 154 26.93 48.13 -16.08
C GLN A 154 26.27 49.38 -15.48
N GLU A 155 25.31 49.94 -16.20
CA GLU A 155 24.53 51.13 -15.83
C GLU A 155 23.76 50.87 -14.54
N LEU A 156 23.04 49.75 -14.45
CA LEU A 156 22.25 49.43 -13.26
C LEU A 156 23.14 49.27 -12.02
N LEU A 157 24.28 48.58 -12.15
CA LEU A 157 25.20 48.38 -11.03
C LEU A 157 25.81 49.70 -10.56
N VAL A 158 26.26 50.55 -11.51
CA VAL A 158 26.86 51.85 -11.19
C VAL A 158 25.81 52.79 -10.59
N SER A 159 24.61 52.83 -11.15
CA SER A 159 23.51 53.65 -10.64
C SER A 159 23.07 53.22 -9.24
N ALA A 160 23.10 51.93 -8.94
CA ALA A 160 22.70 51.42 -7.63
C ALA A 160 23.65 51.82 -6.49
N PHE A 161 24.94 52.07 -6.78
CA PHE A 161 25.89 52.60 -5.79
C PHE A 161 26.08 54.11 -5.86
N TRP A 162 25.37 54.82 -6.73
CA TRP A 162 25.47 56.27 -6.81
C TRP A 162 25.08 56.92 -5.46
N PRO A 163 25.84 57.92 -4.96
CA PRO A 163 25.52 58.60 -3.70
C PRO A 163 24.09 59.13 -3.67
N ASP A 164 23.48 59.20 -2.48
CA ASP A 164 22.16 59.80 -2.26
C ASP A 164 20.97 59.09 -2.94
N ASN A 165 21.13 57.83 -3.35
CA ASN A 165 20.01 57.00 -3.82
C ASN A 165 19.43 56.13 -2.67
N PRO A 166 18.20 55.58 -2.74
CA PRO A 166 17.65 54.77 -1.63
C PRO A 166 18.29 53.37 -1.43
N ILE A 167 19.08 52.87 -2.39
CA ILE A 167 19.59 51.49 -2.45
C ILE A 167 21.13 51.38 -2.33
N HIS A 168 21.86 52.50 -2.23
CA HIS A 168 23.32 52.57 -2.18
C HIS A 168 23.87 52.21 -0.80
N ASP A 169 23.05 52.37 0.23
CA ASP A 169 23.36 52.00 1.60
C ASP A 169 23.09 50.51 1.81
N GLY A 170 24.12 49.72 1.53
CA GLY A 170 24.13 48.28 1.77
C GLY A 170 24.84 47.51 0.67
N ALA A 171 24.61 46.21 0.67
CA ALA A 171 25.14 45.30 -0.32
C ALA A 171 24.15 45.07 -1.46
N ILE A 172 24.69 44.77 -2.63
CA ILE A 172 23.94 44.27 -3.78
C ILE A 172 24.24 42.77 -3.93
N VAL A 173 23.19 41.96 -4.06
CA VAL A 173 23.32 40.52 -4.28
C VAL A 173 23.07 40.20 -5.75
N ILE A 174 24.08 39.67 -6.42
CA ILE A 174 24.01 39.27 -7.84
C ILE A 174 24.02 37.75 -7.92
N GLN A 175 23.05 37.16 -8.61
CA GLN A 175 22.97 35.72 -8.82
C GLN A 175 22.72 35.44 -10.30
N GLY A 176 23.63 34.70 -10.94
CA GLY A 176 23.56 34.47 -12.39
C GLY A 176 23.75 35.79 -13.17
N ASP A 177 22.84 36.09 -14.09
CA ASP A 177 22.81 37.31 -14.91
C ASP A 177 21.89 38.40 -14.34
N ARG A 178 21.51 38.31 -13.06
CA ARG A 178 20.53 39.20 -12.41
C ARG A 178 20.98 39.74 -11.06
N ILE A 179 20.50 40.94 -10.76
CA ILE A 179 20.58 41.58 -9.45
C ILE A 179 19.31 41.21 -8.69
N ILE A 180 19.45 40.35 -7.67
CA ILE A 180 18.32 39.84 -6.88
C ILE A 180 17.80 40.93 -5.94
N SER A 181 18.71 41.57 -5.20
CA SER A 181 18.38 42.59 -4.21
C SER A 181 19.49 43.62 -4.06
N ALA A 182 19.12 44.83 -3.62
CA ALA A 182 20.03 45.93 -3.29
C ALA A 182 19.68 46.56 -1.94
N GLY A 183 20.60 47.35 -1.37
CA GLY A 183 20.44 47.95 -0.05
C GLY A 183 20.40 46.92 1.09
N VAL A 184 21.08 45.79 0.90
CA VAL A 184 20.97 44.65 1.79
C VAL A 184 21.97 44.75 2.95
N ILE A 185 21.53 44.47 4.17
CA ILE A 185 22.38 44.62 5.37
C ILE A 185 23.11 43.30 5.63
N LEU A 186 24.44 43.38 5.66
CA LEU A 186 25.33 42.24 5.95
C LEU A 186 25.78 42.25 7.42
N PRO A 187 26.05 41.08 8.01
CA PRO A 187 26.65 40.99 9.35
C PRO A 187 28.07 41.58 9.35
N LEU A 188 28.41 42.30 10.42
CA LEU A 188 29.75 42.87 10.61
C LEU A 188 30.65 41.87 11.34
N SER A 189 31.89 41.70 10.85
CA SER A 189 32.91 40.93 11.55
C SER A 189 33.32 41.59 12.87
N LYS A 190 33.54 40.76 13.89
CA LYS A 190 34.05 41.15 15.22
C LYS A 190 35.55 40.85 15.39
N ARG A 191 36.22 40.43 14.33
CA ARG A 191 37.66 40.14 14.31
C ARG A 191 38.48 41.39 14.60
N LYS A 192 39.49 41.24 15.47
CA LYS A 192 40.40 42.32 15.87
C LYS A 192 41.66 42.39 14.99
N ASP A 193 41.90 41.40 14.17
CA ASP A 193 43.04 41.27 13.27
C ASP A 193 42.81 41.89 11.88
N LEU A 194 41.65 42.52 11.66
CA LEU A 194 41.39 43.31 10.46
C LEU A 194 42.15 44.65 10.52
N PRO A 195 42.73 45.10 9.39
CA PRO A 195 43.42 46.39 9.32
C PRO A 195 42.56 47.57 9.82
N SER A 196 43.17 48.47 10.59
CA SER A 196 42.46 49.63 11.19
C SER A 196 41.82 50.57 10.16
N PHE A 197 42.33 50.57 8.94
CA PHE A 197 41.81 51.37 7.84
C PHE A 197 40.58 50.77 7.13
N PHE A 198 40.14 49.58 7.52
CA PHE A 198 38.92 49.00 6.96
C PHE A 198 37.69 49.71 7.53
N GLY A 199 36.87 50.24 6.63
CA GLY A 199 35.57 50.83 6.96
C GLY A 199 34.49 49.78 7.25
N THR A 200 33.25 50.24 7.42
CA THR A 200 32.08 49.39 7.69
C THR A 200 31.82 48.38 6.57
N ARG A 201 31.94 48.77 5.28
CA ARG A 201 31.77 47.86 4.13
C ARG A 201 32.78 46.70 4.11
N HIS A 202 34.03 46.96 4.51
CA HIS A 202 35.06 45.92 4.61
C HIS A 202 34.77 44.95 5.77
N ARG A 203 34.33 45.47 6.92
CA ARG A 203 33.90 44.65 8.06
C ARG A 203 32.66 43.81 7.74
N ALA A 204 31.72 44.36 6.96
CA ALA A 204 30.54 43.67 6.45
C ALA A 204 30.93 42.52 5.49
N ALA A 205 31.86 42.78 4.58
CA ALA A 205 32.38 41.75 3.68
C ALA A 205 33.07 40.61 4.44
N SER A 206 33.92 40.92 5.42
CA SER A 206 34.53 39.91 6.29
C SER A 206 33.48 39.12 7.07
N GLY A 207 32.49 39.81 7.66
CA GLY A 207 31.46 39.15 8.47
C GLY A 207 30.58 38.20 7.66
N LEU A 208 30.26 38.54 6.41
CA LEU A 208 29.52 37.64 5.53
C LEU A 208 30.36 36.43 5.10
N THR A 209 31.64 36.63 4.76
CA THR A 209 32.54 35.56 4.29
C THR A 209 33.06 34.65 5.41
N GLU A 210 32.85 35.03 6.67
CA GLU A 210 33.05 34.14 7.84
C GLU A 210 31.92 33.12 7.99
N LEU A 211 30.69 33.51 7.63
CA LEU A 211 29.49 32.71 7.83
C LEU A 211 29.07 31.92 6.57
N THR A 212 29.52 32.37 5.41
CA THR A 212 29.10 31.84 4.10
C THR A 212 30.28 31.64 3.17
N ASP A 213 30.07 30.83 2.13
CA ASP A 213 31.04 30.66 1.04
C ASP A 213 30.97 31.79 -0.01
N ALA A 214 30.18 32.84 0.22
CA ALA A 214 30.00 33.92 -0.75
C ALA A 214 31.30 34.68 -1.03
N LEU A 215 31.42 35.20 -2.25
CA LEU A 215 32.48 36.13 -2.63
C LEU A 215 31.94 37.55 -2.53
N VAL A 216 32.70 38.42 -1.84
CA VAL A 216 32.29 39.80 -1.64
C VAL A 216 33.34 40.75 -2.20
N ILE A 217 32.92 41.62 -3.11
CA ILE A 217 33.76 42.67 -3.71
C ILE A 217 33.44 43.98 -3.02
N VAL A 218 34.49 44.67 -2.55
CA VAL A 218 34.38 45.95 -1.87
C VAL A 218 35.17 46.99 -2.65
N VAL A 219 34.56 48.15 -2.91
CA VAL A 219 35.25 49.35 -3.39
C VAL A 219 35.30 50.36 -2.25
N SER A 220 36.50 50.82 -1.92
CA SER A 220 36.72 51.85 -0.89
C SER A 220 36.28 53.22 -1.40
N GLU A 221 35.35 53.86 -0.68
CA GLU A 221 34.90 55.24 -0.96
C GLU A 221 36.02 56.27 -0.72
N GLU A 222 36.91 56.03 0.25
CA GLU A 222 38.01 56.95 0.56
C GLU A 222 39.15 56.85 -0.47
N ARG A 223 39.48 55.63 -0.91
CA ARG A 223 40.74 55.34 -1.63
C ARG A 223 40.54 54.87 -3.06
N GLY A 224 39.32 54.50 -3.45
CA GLY A 224 39.04 53.85 -4.74
C GLY A 224 39.72 52.49 -4.89
N LYS A 225 40.21 51.87 -3.81
CA LYS A 225 40.82 50.55 -3.84
C LYS A 225 39.76 49.46 -3.91
N VAL A 226 40.02 48.44 -4.72
CA VAL A 226 39.15 47.27 -4.88
C VAL A 226 39.73 46.12 -4.07
N THR A 227 38.92 45.57 -3.17
CA THR A 227 39.29 44.49 -2.26
C THR A 227 38.28 43.36 -2.40
N LEU A 228 38.75 42.11 -2.44
CA LEU A 228 37.91 40.93 -2.58
C LEU A 228 38.04 40.05 -1.34
N PHE A 229 36.91 39.63 -0.79
CA PHE A 229 36.81 38.78 0.39
C PHE A 229 36.26 37.42 -0.01
N LYS A 230 36.93 36.35 0.40
CA LYS A 230 36.52 34.96 0.16
C LYS A 230 37.17 34.04 1.19
N GLU A 231 36.42 33.08 1.73
CA GLU A 231 36.98 32.01 2.60
C GLU A 231 37.86 32.58 3.72
N ASN A 232 37.41 33.68 4.32
CA ASN A 232 38.12 34.38 5.40
C ASN A 232 39.48 35.00 5.01
N GLN A 233 39.79 35.07 3.71
CA GLN A 233 40.96 35.71 3.14
C GLN A 233 40.60 37.01 2.39
N VAL A 234 41.56 37.93 2.36
CA VAL A 234 41.41 39.25 1.74
C VAL A 234 42.42 39.40 0.61
N TYR A 235 41.93 39.74 -0.58
CA TYR A 235 42.73 39.90 -1.79
C TYR A 235 42.64 41.35 -2.27
N ASP A 236 43.78 42.05 -2.30
CA ASP A 236 43.88 43.40 -2.87
C ASP A 236 44.00 43.32 -4.40
N ILE A 237 43.07 43.95 -5.10
CA ILE A 237 42.98 43.88 -6.56
C ILE A 237 43.52 45.15 -7.19
N ARG A 238 44.63 45.02 -7.93
CA ARG A 238 45.33 46.17 -8.52
C ARG A 238 44.84 46.54 -9.93
N ASN A 239 44.41 45.54 -10.71
CA ASN A 239 44.07 45.70 -12.12
C ASN A 239 42.74 45.00 -12.45
N ARG A 240 42.00 45.54 -13.43
CA ARG A 240 40.76 44.96 -13.98
C ARG A 240 40.95 43.49 -14.38
N LEU A 241 42.05 43.20 -15.09
CA LEU A 241 42.38 41.84 -15.54
C LEU A 241 42.63 40.87 -14.37
N ALA A 242 43.17 41.36 -13.24
CA ALA A 242 43.37 40.54 -12.06
C ALA A 242 42.03 40.21 -11.38
N LEU A 243 41.09 41.16 -11.35
CA LEU A 243 39.73 40.92 -10.87
C LEU A 243 39.03 39.87 -11.73
N GLU A 244 39.06 40.05 -13.06
CA GLU A 244 38.42 39.14 -14.01
C GLU A 244 38.98 37.73 -13.90
N LYS A 245 40.31 37.58 -13.81
CA LYS A 245 40.97 36.29 -13.61
C LYS A 245 40.57 35.63 -12.28
N LEU A 246 40.59 36.38 -11.18
CA LEU A 246 40.17 35.85 -9.87
C LEU A 246 38.69 35.47 -9.84
N LEU A 247 37.83 36.24 -10.53
CA LEU A 247 36.42 35.91 -10.69
C LEU A 247 36.21 34.69 -11.59
N GLN A 248 37.01 34.49 -12.64
CA GLN A 248 36.97 33.31 -13.50
C GLN A 248 37.46 32.06 -12.77
N ASP A 249 38.60 32.14 -12.09
CA ASP A 249 39.15 31.07 -11.25
C ASP A 249 38.13 30.68 -10.15
N HIS A 250 37.33 31.65 -9.69
CA HIS A 250 36.34 31.47 -8.64
C HIS A 250 34.98 30.96 -9.12
N ALA A 251 34.46 31.50 -10.23
CA ALA A 251 33.20 31.07 -10.84
C ALA A 251 33.29 29.62 -11.36
N GLY A 252 34.50 29.07 -11.39
CA GLY A 252 34.80 27.80 -12.03
C GLY A 252 34.89 28.02 -13.53
N ASP A 253 35.89 27.41 -14.15
CA ASP A 253 36.02 27.37 -15.60
C ASP A 253 34.91 26.50 -16.21
N ASP A 254 33.68 27.01 -16.19
CA ASP A 254 32.47 26.42 -16.78
C ASP A 254 32.48 26.54 -18.32
N SER A 255 33.57 27.07 -18.90
CA SER A 255 33.84 26.95 -20.32
C SER A 255 34.34 25.54 -20.72
N THR A 256 34.68 24.69 -19.75
CA THR A 256 35.07 23.30 -20.01
C THR A 256 33.93 22.32 -19.80
N LYS A 257 33.60 21.55 -20.84
CA LYS A 257 32.60 20.45 -20.89
C LYS A 257 32.66 19.39 -19.74
N LYS A 258 33.59 19.51 -18.78
CA LYS A 258 33.79 18.59 -17.65
C LYS A 258 32.80 18.80 -16.49
N GLY A 259 32.41 20.04 -16.17
CA GLY A 259 31.51 20.35 -15.03
C GLY A 259 30.09 19.80 -15.20
N VAL A 260 29.50 20.03 -16.38
CA VAL A 260 28.16 19.52 -16.75
C VAL A 260 28.11 17.99 -16.77
N ARG A 261 29.20 17.34 -17.19
CA ARG A 261 29.29 15.87 -17.23
C ARG A 261 29.29 15.27 -15.82
N HIS A 262 30.00 15.86 -14.85
CA HIS A 262 30.00 15.39 -13.47
C HIS A 262 28.61 15.53 -12.81
N GLN A 263 27.93 16.67 -13.00
CA GLN A 263 26.59 16.86 -12.45
C GLN A 263 25.56 15.90 -13.07
N THR A 264 25.66 15.64 -14.37
CA THR A 264 24.76 14.72 -15.07
C THR A 264 25.01 13.27 -14.62
N ILE A 265 26.28 12.87 -14.43
CA ILE A 265 26.63 11.55 -13.89
C ILE A 265 26.09 11.40 -12.47
N GLU A 266 26.23 12.41 -11.60
CA GLU A 266 25.72 12.34 -10.23
C GLU A 266 24.19 12.14 -10.20
N LEU A 267 23.45 12.87 -11.05
CA LEU A 267 22.00 12.71 -11.16
C LEU A 267 21.60 11.34 -11.71
N ILE A 268 22.31 10.82 -12.71
CA ILE A 268 22.07 9.47 -13.24
C ILE A 268 22.38 8.42 -12.18
N THR A 269 23.49 8.55 -11.44
CA THR A 269 23.83 7.62 -10.35
C THR A 269 22.79 7.63 -9.25
N ALA A 270 22.28 8.82 -8.87
CA ALA A 270 21.20 8.92 -7.89
C ALA A 270 19.91 8.25 -8.40
N GLY A 271 19.55 8.45 -9.67
CA GLY A 271 18.41 7.79 -10.29
C GLY A 271 18.53 6.26 -10.30
N LEU A 272 19.71 5.73 -10.63
CA LEU A 272 19.98 4.29 -10.61
C LEU A 272 19.96 3.72 -9.19
N ILE A 273 20.52 4.43 -8.21
CA ILE A 273 20.46 4.02 -6.79
C ILE A 273 19.01 4.00 -6.30
N SER A 274 18.23 5.04 -6.61
CA SER A 274 16.80 5.07 -6.24
C SER A 274 16.03 3.89 -6.85
N LEU A 275 16.27 3.59 -8.13
CA LEU A 275 15.65 2.46 -8.79
C LEU A 275 16.06 1.14 -8.11
N PHE A 276 17.35 0.94 -7.87
CA PHE A 276 17.85 -0.28 -7.23
C PHE A 276 17.29 -0.46 -5.81
N CYS A 277 17.24 0.62 -5.01
CA CYS A 277 16.66 0.60 -3.67
C CYS A 277 15.18 0.20 -3.68
N ILE A 278 14.36 0.86 -4.50
CA ILE A 278 12.93 0.54 -4.60
C ILE A 278 12.72 -0.87 -5.13
N THR A 279 13.50 -1.29 -6.13
CA THR A 279 13.42 -2.66 -6.65
C THR A 279 13.79 -3.68 -5.57
N GLY A 280 14.83 -3.42 -4.78
CA GLY A 280 15.24 -4.28 -3.66
C GLY A 280 14.19 -4.36 -2.55
N ILE A 281 13.59 -3.23 -2.16
CA ILE A 281 12.48 -3.19 -1.20
C ILE A 281 11.28 -3.97 -1.73
N TRP A 282 10.88 -3.72 -2.98
CA TRP A 282 9.77 -4.43 -3.62
C TRP A 282 10.03 -5.94 -3.66
N LEU A 283 11.25 -6.36 -4.00
CA LEU A 283 11.63 -7.77 -4.04
C LEU A 283 11.63 -8.41 -2.64
N SER A 284 12.02 -7.67 -1.60
CA SER A 284 11.94 -8.11 -0.20
C SER A 284 10.50 -8.31 0.25
N PHE A 285 9.60 -7.37 -0.08
CA PHE A 285 8.18 -7.48 0.22
C PHE A 285 7.49 -8.61 -0.59
N SER A 286 7.84 -8.74 -1.86
CA SER A 286 7.31 -9.76 -2.78
C SER A 286 7.72 -11.18 -2.37
N ARG A 287 8.96 -11.35 -1.87
CA ARG A 287 9.44 -12.64 -1.33
C ARG A 287 8.90 -12.96 0.07
N GLY A 288 8.37 -11.96 0.79
CA GLY A 288 8.23 -12.01 2.23
C GLY A 288 7.07 -12.84 2.77
N MET A 289 5.93 -12.98 2.09
CA MET A 289 4.75 -13.58 2.73
C MET A 289 3.74 -14.17 1.72
N GLU A 290 4.01 -15.36 1.15
CA GLU A 290 2.88 -16.24 0.80
C GLU A 290 2.22 -16.64 2.12
N THR A 291 1.21 -15.88 2.54
CA THR A 291 0.46 -16.18 3.77
C THR A 291 -0.51 -17.29 3.44
N LEU A 292 -0.44 -18.38 4.18
CA LEU A 292 -1.42 -19.46 4.09
C LEU A 292 -2.62 -19.10 4.96
N ALA A 293 -3.81 -19.20 4.40
CA ALA A 293 -5.05 -19.10 5.14
C ALA A 293 -5.96 -20.27 4.79
N THR A 294 -6.65 -20.77 5.82
CA THR A 294 -7.66 -21.81 5.68
C THR A 294 -9.03 -21.16 5.80
N HIS A 295 -9.85 -21.29 4.76
CA HIS A 295 -11.24 -20.85 4.79
C HIS A 295 -12.18 -22.05 4.68
N GLU A 296 -13.19 -22.09 5.52
CA GLU A 296 -14.31 -23.04 5.42
C GLU A 296 -15.40 -22.40 4.58
N ILE A 297 -15.69 -22.98 3.42
CA ILE A 297 -16.63 -22.42 2.45
C ILE A 297 -17.76 -23.42 2.24
N PRO A 298 -19.04 -22.99 2.35
CA PRO A 298 -20.18 -23.86 2.10
C PRO A 298 -20.24 -24.25 0.63
N VAL A 299 -20.73 -25.46 0.37
CA VAL A 299 -20.89 -25.99 -1.00
C VAL A 299 -22.28 -25.69 -1.52
N GLU A 300 -22.36 -25.05 -2.68
CA GLU A 300 -23.62 -24.86 -3.40
C GLU A 300 -23.80 -25.95 -4.44
N PHE A 301 -24.88 -26.73 -4.29
CA PHE A 301 -25.27 -27.74 -5.26
C PHE A 301 -26.23 -27.14 -6.28
N ILE A 302 -25.87 -27.20 -7.55
CA ILE A 302 -26.76 -26.81 -8.64
C ILE A 302 -27.51 -28.07 -9.06
N ASN A 303 -28.78 -28.15 -8.65
CA ASN A 303 -29.67 -29.24 -9.03
C ASN A 303 -30.48 -28.89 -10.29
N PRO A 304 -30.28 -29.56 -11.43
CA PRO A 304 -31.04 -29.30 -12.64
C PRO A 304 -32.41 -30.01 -12.68
N ASP A 305 -32.66 -31.04 -11.86
CA ASP A 305 -33.92 -31.78 -11.84
C ASP A 305 -34.73 -31.45 -10.57
N GLN A 306 -35.88 -30.79 -10.76
CA GLN A 306 -36.78 -30.38 -9.68
C GLN A 306 -37.37 -31.55 -8.88
N LYS A 307 -37.21 -32.80 -9.33
CA LYS A 307 -37.75 -34.01 -8.67
C LYS A 307 -36.76 -34.73 -7.76
N MET A 308 -35.47 -34.39 -7.83
CA MET A 308 -34.43 -34.98 -6.99
C MET A 308 -34.16 -34.10 -5.76
N GLU A 309 -34.07 -34.70 -4.59
CA GLU A 309 -33.67 -34.03 -3.35
C GLU A 309 -32.41 -34.66 -2.78
N ILE A 310 -31.55 -33.83 -2.18
CA ILE A 310 -30.35 -34.27 -1.48
C ILE A 310 -30.77 -34.71 -0.07
N ILE A 311 -30.65 -36.01 0.23
CA ILE A 311 -30.95 -36.54 1.57
C ILE A 311 -29.78 -36.32 2.52
N SER A 312 -28.57 -36.58 2.05
CA SER A 312 -27.35 -36.46 2.85
C SER A 312 -26.14 -36.11 2.01
N SER A 313 -25.19 -35.39 2.61
CA SER A 313 -23.88 -35.08 2.06
C SER A 313 -22.82 -35.42 3.12
N SER A 314 -21.68 -35.97 2.69
CA SER A 314 -20.57 -36.29 3.58
C SER A 314 -19.93 -35.06 4.23
N ALA A 315 -20.04 -33.87 3.61
CA ALA A 315 -19.69 -32.59 4.21
C ALA A 315 -20.55 -31.45 3.65
N SER A 316 -20.87 -30.46 4.49
CA SER A 316 -21.55 -29.22 4.10
C SER A 316 -20.57 -28.09 3.71
N ASN A 317 -19.35 -28.14 4.26
CA ASN A 317 -18.30 -27.15 4.06
C ASN A 317 -17.02 -27.81 3.54
N ILE A 318 -16.28 -27.10 2.68
CA ILE A 318 -14.95 -27.50 2.21
C ILE A 318 -13.92 -26.52 2.75
N LYS A 319 -12.82 -27.06 3.27
CA LYS A 319 -11.63 -26.31 3.68
C LYS A 319 -10.76 -26.04 2.47
N LEU A 320 -10.61 -24.77 2.12
CA LEU A 320 -9.66 -24.33 1.10
C LEU A 320 -8.43 -23.75 1.78
N LEU A 321 -7.27 -24.34 1.51
CA LEU A 321 -5.98 -23.76 1.85
C LEU A 321 -5.55 -22.88 0.68
N ILE A 322 -5.59 -21.57 0.91
CA ILE A 322 -5.23 -20.56 -0.08
C ILE A 322 -3.93 -19.86 0.32
N SER A 323 -3.18 -19.41 -0.68
CA SER A 323 -1.95 -18.64 -0.50
C SER A 323 -2.03 -17.33 -1.27
N GLY A 324 -1.58 -16.25 -0.66
CA GLY A 324 -1.48 -14.95 -1.32
C GLY A 324 -0.82 -13.91 -0.41
N ALA A 325 -0.75 -12.67 -0.89
CA ALA A 325 -0.26 -11.55 -0.09
C ALA A 325 -1.19 -11.33 1.13
N LYS A 326 -0.61 -11.10 2.31
CA LYS A 326 -1.36 -10.94 3.57
C LYS A 326 -2.53 -9.93 3.50
N PRO A 327 -2.39 -8.74 2.88
CA PRO A 327 -3.50 -7.80 2.78
C PRO A 327 -4.66 -8.32 1.91
N LEU A 328 -4.35 -9.08 0.85
CA LEU A 328 -5.36 -9.70 0.00
C LEU A 328 -6.09 -10.79 0.76
N ILE A 329 -5.36 -11.67 1.46
CA ILE A 329 -5.95 -12.74 2.28
C ILE A 329 -6.92 -12.17 3.33
N ASN A 330 -6.53 -11.11 4.04
CA ASN A 330 -7.37 -10.47 5.05
C ASN A 330 -8.60 -9.74 4.48
N ALA A 331 -8.57 -9.36 3.20
CA ALA A 331 -9.66 -8.64 2.54
C ALA A 331 -10.71 -9.58 1.93
N ILE A 332 -10.41 -10.88 1.79
CA ILE A 332 -11.35 -11.87 1.23
C ILE A 332 -12.50 -12.05 2.21
N LYS A 333 -13.72 -11.82 1.72
CA LYS A 333 -14.91 -12.25 2.44
C LYS A 333 -15.33 -13.65 1.98
N PRO A 334 -15.82 -14.54 2.86
CA PRO A 334 -16.23 -15.89 2.48
C PRO A 334 -17.23 -15.95 1.32
N GLU A 335 -18.10 -14.95 1.16
CA GLU A 335 -19.14 -14.91 0.12
C GLU A 335 -18.60 -14.64 -1.30
N GLN A 336 -17.33 -14.25 -1.42
CA GLN A 336 -16.67 -14.03 -2.71
C GLN A 336 -16.11 -15.31 -3.31
N ILE A 337 -16.00 -16.39 -2.51
CA ILE A 337 -15.54 -17.70 -2.96
C ILE A 337 -16.73 -18.64 -2.96
N ASN A 338 -17.25 -18.94 -4.14
CA ASN A 338 -18.36 -19.85 -4.31
C ASN A 338 -17.86 -21.16 -4.92
N ILE A 339 -18.24 -22.28 -4.29
CA ILE A 339 -17.98 -23.63 -4.80
C ILE A 339 -19.29 -24.15 -5.36
N LYS A 340 -19.36 -24.26 -6.69
CA LYS A 340 -20.57 -24.72 -7.39
C LYS A 340 -20.34 -26.11 -7.96
N LEU A 341 -21.09 -27.08 -7.46
CA LEU A 341 -21.06 -28.46 -7.96
C LEU A 341 -22.33 -28.75 -8.75
N ASN A 342 -22.16 -29.21 -9.99
CA ASN A 342 -23.27 -29.53 -10.88
C ASN A 342 -23.72 -30.99 -10.66
N LEU A 343 -25.01 -31.19 -10.42
CA LEU A 343 -25.61 -32.51 -10.20
C LEU A 343 -26.14 -33.16 -11.49
N SER A 344 -25.98 -32.55 -12.67
CA SER A 344 -26.58 -33.02 -13.93
C SER A 344 -26.28 -34.46 -14.34
N GLN A 345 -25.14 -35.02 -13.90
CA GLN A 345 -24.73 -36.38 -14.21
C GLN A 345 -25.01 -37.38 -13.08
N SER A 346 -25.70 -36.95 -12.02
CA SER A 346 -25.93 -37.75 -10.82
C SER A 346 -27.17 -38.62 -10.95
N VAL A 347 -27.13 -39.82 -10.38
CA VAL A 347 -28.24 -40.79 -10.39
C VAL A 347 -28.86 -40.94 -9.00
N VAL A 348 -30.02 -41.58 -8.89
CA VAL A 348 -30.62 -41.91 -7.60
C VAL A 348 -29.71 -42.87 -6.83
N GLY A 349 -29.43 -42.56 -5.56
CA GLY A 349 -28.48 -43.29 -4.72
C GLY A 349 -27.22 -42.48 -4.38
N VAL A 350 -26.14 -43.19 -4.00
CA VAL A 350 -24.88 -42.57 -3.59
C VAL A 350 -24.07 -42.18 -4.83
N ASN A 351 -23.72 -40.90 -4.95
CA ASN A 351 -22.87 -40.37 -6.01
C ASN A 351 -21.61 -39.75 -5.40
N LYS A 352 -20.49 -39.91 -6.10
CA LYS A 352 -19.21 -39.29 -5.74
C LYS A 352 -18.94 -38.09 -6.62
N LEU A 353 -18.73 -36.93 -6.01
CA LEU A 353 -18.42 -35.68 -6.70
C LEU A 353 -16.99 -35.24 -6.37
N SER A 354 -16.16 -35.04 -7.39
CA SER A 354 -14.81 -34.51 -7.23
C SER A 354 -14.80 -32.99 -7.31
N VAL A 355 -14.20 -32.35 -6.30
CA VAL A 355 -14.03 -30.89 -6.23
C VAL A 355 -12.71 -30.53 -6.89
N THR A 356 -12.78 -29.93 -8.08
CA THR A 356 -11.60 -29.52 -8.85
C THR A 356 -11.45 -28.00 -8.87
N LYS A 357 -10.28 -27.49 -9.26
CA LYS A 357 -10.00 -26.05 -9.38
C LYS A 357 -10.98 -25.32 -10.30
N ALA A 358 -11.56 -26.00 -11.29
CA ALA A 358 -12.53 -25.41 -12.22
C ALA A 358 -13.87 -25.05 -11.55
N ASN A 359 -14.20 -25.72 -10.44
CA ASN A 359 -15.44 -25.51 -9.70
C ASN A 359 -15.32 -24.38 -8.66
N ILE A 360 -14.13 -23.78 -8.53
CA ILE A 360 -13.80 -22.77 -7.51
C ILE A 360 -13.39 -21.48 -8.20
N LEU A 361 -14.18 -20.43 -8.01
CA LEU A 361 -13.86 -19.09 -8.49
C LEU A 361 -13.07 -18.35 -7.40
N LEU A 362 -11.80 -18.04 -7.68
CA LEU A 362 -10.92 -17.31 -6.76
C LEU A 362 -10.62 -15.90 -7.29
N PRO A 363 -10.54 -14.88 -6.42
CA PRO A 363 -10.11 -13.54 -6.82
C PRO A 363 -8.66 -13.52 -7.33
N PRO A 364 -8.29 -12.54 -8.18
CA PRO A 364 -6.95 -12.46 -8.77
C PRO A 364 -5.87 -12.23 -7.70
N GLY A 365 -4.78 -12.98 -7.78
CA GLY A 365 -3.65 -12.90 -6.84
C GLY A 365 -3.71 -13.89 -5.67
N ILE A 366 -4.76 -14.71 -5.59
CA ILE A 366 -4.88 -15.81 -4.62
C ILE A 366 -4.70 -17.14 -5.37
N ARG A 367 -3.91 -18.04 -4.79
CA ARG A 367 -3.66 -19.36 -5.35
C ARG A 367 -4.19 -20.43 -4.42
N LEU A 368 -4.87 -21.42 -4.98
CA LEU A 368 -5.30 -22.60 -4.24
C LEU A 368 -4.12 -23.56 -4.06
N LYS A 369 -3.80 -23.89 -2.80
CA LYS A 369 -2.77 -24.87 -2.44
C LYS A 369 -3.38 -26.24 -2.17
N LYS A 370 -4.45 -26.31 -1.39
CA LYS A 370 -5.09 -27.57 -0.99
C LYS A 370 -6.61 -27.44 -0.86
N ILE A 371 -7.31 -28.54 -1.10
CA ILE A 371 -8.76 -28.70 -0.93
C ILE A 371 -8.97 -29.88 0.01
N GLU A 372 -9.78 -29.71 1.05
CA GLU A 372 -10.15 -30.79 1.98
C GLU A 372 -11.65 -30.73 2.34
N PRO A 373 -12.44 -31.80 2.11
CA PRO A 373 -12.12 -32.98 1.30
C PRO A 373 -12.18 -32.66 -0.21
N SER A 374 -11.41 -33.39 -1.02
CA SER A 374 -11.42 -33.26 -2.48
C SER A 374 -12.55 -34.05 -3.15
N GLU A 375 -13.20 -34.94 -2.41
CA GLU A 375 -14.33 -35.77 -2.85
C GLU A 375 -15.48 -35.65 -1.85
N LEU A 376 -16.70 -35.60 -2.38
CA LEU A 376 -17.92 -35.54 -1.61
C LEU A 376 -18.84 -36.68 -2.03
N ASP A 377 -19.33 -37.43 -1.05
CA ASP A 377 -20.33 -38.45 -1.25
C ASP A 377 -21.70 -37.82 -0.96
N ILE A 378 -22.57 -37.78 -1.96
CA ILE A 378 -23.92 -37.27 -1.84
C ILE A 378 -24.93 -38.38 -2.10
N THR A 379 -26.00 -38.42 -1.32
CA THR A 379 -27.11 -39.36 -1.54
C THR A 379 -28.31 -38.61 -2.08
N LEU A 380 -28.68 -38.93 -3.32
CA LEU A 380 -29.85 -38.35 -3.99
C LEU A 380 -31.01 -39.32 -3.94
N ASP A 381 -32.21 -38.78 -3.74
CA ASP A 381 -33.44 -39.54 -3.86
C ASP A 381 -34.49 -38.75 -4.62
N THR A 382 -35.43 -39.47 -5.23
CA THR A 382 -36.58 -38.87 -5.89
C THR A 382 -37.81 -39.08 -5.03
N LEU A 383 -38.65 -38.06 -4.93
CA LEU A 383 -39.93 -38.18 -4.24
C LEU A 383 -40.92 -38.92 -5.14
N ILE A 384 -41.33 -40.11 -4.72
CA ILE A 384 -42.35 -40.90 -5.42
C ILE A 384 -43.60 -41.05 -4.56
N LYS A 385 -44.72 -41.34 -5.24
CA LYS A 385 -45.99 -41.69 -4.60
C LYS A 385 -46.21 -43.19 -4.74
N LYS A 386 -46.49 -43.88 -3.63
CA LYS A 386 -46.78 -45.33 -3.62
C LYS A 386 -48.09 -45.59 -2.89
N GLU A 387 -48.94 -46.43 -3.46
CA GLU A 387 -50.13 -46.95 -2.78
C GLU A 387 -49.73 -48.16 -1.94
N LEU A 388 -49.97 -48.10 -0.64
CA LEU A 388 -49.62 -49.15 0.31
C LEU A 388 -50.87 -49.68 1.02
N PRO A 389 -51.02 -51.01 1.16
CA PRO A 389 -52.08 -51.60 1.95
C PRO A 389 -51.92 -51.30 3.44
N ILE A 390 -53.05 -51.12 4.12
CA ILE A 390 -53.09 -50.82 5.56
C ILE A 390 -53.33 -52.12 6.33
N GLN A 391 -52.46 -52.40 7.30
CA GLN A 391 -52.60 -53.53 8.21
C GLN A 391 -52.88 -53.05 9.65
N PRO A 392 -53.98 -53.50 10.27
CA PRO A 392 -54.23 -53.21 11.68
C PRO A 392 -53.16 -53.85 12.56
N ASN A 393 -52.56 -53.08 13.46
CA ASN A 393 -51.62 -53.58 14.45
C ASN A 393 -52.33 -53.88 15.77
N TRP A 394 -52.55 -55.15 16.07
CA TRP A 394 -53.28 -55.59 17.25
C TRP A 394 -52.34 -55.83 18.44
N MET A 395 -52.78 -55.46 19.64
CA MET A 395 -52.08 -55.72 20.90
C MET A 395 -53.01 -56.44 21.88
N GLY A 396 -52.48 -57.39 22.65
CA GLY A 396 -53.24 -58.09 23.69
C GLY A 396 -53.89 -59.37 23.19
N LYS A 397 -54.91 -59.86 23.92
CA LYS A 397 -55.64 -61.09 23.57
C LYS A 397 -57.14 -60.83 23.64
N LEU A 398 -57.90 -61.44 22.73
CA LEU A 398 -59.36 -61.39 22.79
C LEU A 398 -59.88 -62.06 24.08
N PRO A 399 -60.97 -61.56 24.67
CA PRO A 399 -61.64 -62.19 25.81
C PRO A 399 -62.02 -63.66 25.55
N MET A 400 -62.11 -64.46 26.62
CA MET A 400 -62.49 -65.88 26.51
C MET A 400 -63.89 -66.03 25.91
N GLY A 401 -64.04 -66.92 24.92
CA GLY A 401 -65.32 -67.24 24.28
C GLY A 401 -65.63 -66.48 22.98
N VAL A 402 -64.73 -65.60 22.51
CA VAL A 402 -64.89 -64.88 21.23
C VAL A 402 -63.69 -65.07 20.30
N VAL A 403 -63.94 -64.94 18.99
CA VAL A 403 -62.92 -64.98 17.92
C VAL A 403 -63.16 -63.85 16.93
N MET A 404 -62.09 -63.24 16.43
CA MET A 404 -62.15 -62.26 15.34
C MET A 404 -62.26 -63.00 14.01
N LYS A 405 -63.42 -62.89 13.36
CA LYS A 405 -63.68 -63.49 12.05
C LYS A 405 -63.09 -62.66 10.92
N GLU A 406 -63.13 -61.34 11.06
CA GLU A 406 -62.73 -60.43 10.01
C GLU A 406 -62.25 -59.10 10.60
N ALA A 407 -61.21 -58.52 9.99
CA ALA A 407 -60.77 -57.16 10.25
C ALA A 407 -60.37 -56.51 8.93
N LYS A 408 -61.04 -55.41 8.57
CA LYS A 408 -60.82 -54.68 7.32
C LYS A 408 -60.62 -53.20 7.59
N ALA A 409 -59.54 -52.65 7.03
CA ALA A 409 -59.31 -51.21 7.00
C ALA A 409 -60.14 -50.55 5.88
N ILE A 410 -60.73 -49.40 6.19
CA ILE A 410 -61.45 -48.54 5.26
C ILE A 410 -60.80 -47.14 5.32
N PRO A 411 -60.11 -46.70 4.24
CA PRO A 411 -59.83 -47.40 2.99
C PRO A 411 -58.85 -48.58 3.15
N LYS A 412 -58.80 -49.49 2.17
CA LYS A 412 -57.88 -50.66 2.18
C LYS A 412 -56.43 -50.29 1.90
N THR A 413 -56.20 -49.21 1.16
CA THR A 413 -54.89 -48.69 0.77
C THR A 413 -54.80 -47.20 1.07
N VAL A 414 -53.58 -46.70 1.22
CA VAL A 414 -53.27 -45.28 1.42
C VAL A 414 -52.13 -44.84 0.49
N ARG A 415 -52.19 -43.60 0.02
CA ARG A 415 -51.12 -42.97 -0.77
C ARG A 415 -50.09 -42.34 0.14
N VAL A 416 -48.86 -42.83 0.05
CA VAL A 416 -47.72 -42.32 0.80
C VAL A 416 -46.73 -41.67 -0.17
N ILE A 417 -46.25 -40.49 0.21
CA ILE A 417 -45.22 -39.72 -0.49
C ILE A 417 -43.92 -39.86 0.32
N GLY A 418 -42.84 -40.23 -0.35
CA GLY A 418 -41.54 -40.40 0.30
C GLY A 418 -40.45 -40.63 -0.72
N GLY A 419 -39.21 -40.69 -0.23
CA GLY A 419 -38.06 -41.05 -1.04
C GLY A 419 -38.22 -42.43 -1.68
N SER A 420 -37.86 -42.55 -2.95
CA SER A 420 -37.95 -43.78 -3.73
C SER A 420 -37.19 -44.95 -3.10
N LEU A 421 -36.05 -44.67 -2.47
CA LEU A 421 -35.24 -45.68 -1.79
C LEU A 421 -35.96 -46.20 -0.54
N ALA A 422 -36.50 -45.29 0.29
CA ALA A 422 -37.23 -45.67 1.50
C ALA A 422 -38.56 -46.39 1.19
N LEU A 423 -39.29 -45.96 0.16
CA LEU A 423 -40.56 -46.57 -0.23
C LEU A 423 -40.41 -47.93 -0.94
N LYS A 424 -39.21 -48.26 -1.44
CA LYS A 424 -38.93 -49.55 -2.08
C LYS A 424 -39.13 -50.72 -1.10
N ASP A 425 -38.62 -50.57 0.12
CA ASP A 425 -38.60 -51.63 1.12
C ASP A 425 -39.90 -51.73 1.94
N ILE A 426 -40.77 -50.73 1.83
CA ILE A 426 -42.06 -50.70 2.55
C ILE A 426 -43.14 -51.36 1.70
N SER A 427 -43.69 -52.46 2.20
CA SER A 427 -44.78 -53.19 1.56
C SER A 427 -46.16 -52.91 2.17
N THR A 428 -46.22 -52.54 3.45
CA THR A 428 -47.46 -52.31 4.22
C THR A 428 -47.30 -51.16 5.19
N ILE A 429 -48.39 -50.43 5.46
CA ILE A 429 -48.43 -49.41 6.53
C ILE A 429 -49.27 -49.93 7.70
N PHE A 430 -48.72 -49.84 8.90
CA PHE A 430 -49.39 -50.29 10.11
C PHE A 430 -50.20 -49.18 10.78
N THR A 431 -51.34 -49.53 11.37
CA THR A 431 -52.04 -48.62 12.28
C THR A 431 -51.29 -48.48 13.60
N LYS A 432 -51.62 -47.43 14.37
CA LYS A 432 -51.30 -47.38 15.80
C LYS A 432 -51.91 -48.61 16.47
N GLN A 433 -51.27 -49.07 17.54
CA GLN A 433 -51.67 -50.29 18.24
C GLN A 433 -53.11 -50.22 18.74
N ILE A 434 -53.89 -51.26 18.46
CA ILE A 434 -55.30 -51.41 18.84
C ILE A 434 -55.38 -52.53 19.87
N SER A 435 -55.85 -52.23 21.08
CA SER A 435 -56.01 -53.24 22.14
C SER A 435 -57.19 -54.18 21.83
N LEU A 436 -56.93 -55.48 21.93
CA LEU A 436 -57.92 -56.56 21.77
C LEU A 436 -58.69 -56.86 23.06
N ASP A 437 -58.19 -56.41 24.21
CA ASP A 437 -58.62 -56.90 25.51
C ASP A 437 -60.07 -56.48 25.85
N ASN A 438 -60.53 -55.39 25.24
CA ASN A 438 -61.86 -54.81 25.47
C ASN A 438 -62.87 -55.09 24.34
N LEU A 439 -62.52 -55.96 23.38
CA LEU A 439 -63.34 -56.20 22.19
C LEU A 439 -64.25 -57.42 22.36
N THR A 440 -65.52 -57.19 22.68
CA THR A 440 -66.54 -58.24 22.89
C THR A 440 -67.59 -58.31 21.78
N GLU A 441 -67.85 -57.20 21.08
CA GLU A 441 -68.84 -57.08 20.01
C GLU A 441 -68.21 -56.59 18.70
N SER A 442 -68.90 -56.79 17.57
CA SER A 442 -68.44 -56.27 16.28
C SER A 442 -68.58 -54.74 16.24
N GLY A 443 -67.62 -54.04 15.66
CA GLY A 443 -67.61 -52.58 15.68
C GLY A 443 -66.59 -51.95 14.75
N THR A 444 -66.44 -50.63 14.90
CA THR A 444 -65.52 -49.81 14.10
C THR A 444 -64.59 -49.02 15.03
N ALA A 445 -63.28 -49.16 14.85
CA ALA A 445 -62.29 -48.37 15.58
C ALA A 445 -61.66 -47.32 14.65
N THR A 446 -61.55 -46.06 15.08
CA THR A 446 -60.83 -45.02 14.33
C THR A 446 -59.42 -44.87 14.87
N VAL A 447 -58.41 -45.08 14.03
CA VAL A 447 -57.01 -45.20 14.45
C VAL A 447 -56.09 -44.45 13.48
N ASP A 448 -55.02 -43.85 14.00
CA ASP A 448 -54.00 -43.18 13.19
C ASP A 448 -53.03 -44.19 12.57
N LEU A 449 -52.39 -43.83 11.46
CA LEU A 449 -51.30 -44.61 10.86
C LEU A 449 -49.95 -44.32 11.52
N VAL A 450 -49.08 -45.33 11.57
CA VAL A 450 -47.67 -45.21 11.97
C VAL A 450 -46.81 -45.06 10.72
N LEU A 451 -46.18 -43.90 10.56
CA LEU A 451 -45.25 -43.61 9.46
C LEU A 451 -43.82 -43.90 9.92
N ASN A 452 -43.19 -44.91 9.34
CA ASN A 452 -41.80 -45.27 9.59
C ASN A 452 -41.10 -45.54 8.25
N PRO A 453 -40.04 -44.78 7.88
CA PRO A 453 -39.40 -43.69 8.63
C PRO A 453 -40.24 -42.41 8.72
N ALA A 454 -39.90 -41.52 9.65
CA ALA A 454 -40.61 -40.25 9.90
C ALA A 454 -40.55 -39.25 8.72
N SER A 455 -39.74 -39.51 7.69
CA SER A 455 -39.64 -38.72 6.47
C SER A 455 -40.83 -38.92 5.50
N LEU A 456 -41.68 -39.93 5.72
CA LEU A 456 -42.87 -40.20 4.91
C LEU A 456 -43.99 -39.20 5.18
N LYS A 457 -44.71 -38.80 4.12
CA LYS A 457 -45.88 -37.92 4.19
C LYS A 457 -47.11 -38.63 3.62
N LEU A 458 -48.27 -38.38 4.21
CA LEU A 458 -49.55 -38.86 3.69
C LEU A 458 -50.18 -37.80 2.79
N GLU A 459 -50.71 -38.21 1.65
CA GLU A 459 -51.42 -37.28 0.74
C GLU A 459 -52.83 -36.95 1.26
N ASN A 460 -53.43 -37.87 2.03
CA ASN A 460 -54.80 -37.77 2.56
C ASN A 460 -54.83 -37.88 4.10
N LYS A 461 -56.01 -37.75 4.71
CA LYS A 461 -56.23 -37.76 6.17
C LYS A 461 -55.58 -38.97 6.87
N ASN A 462 -55.00 -38.73 8.06
CA ASN A 462 -54.25 -39.73 8.84
C ASN A 462 -55.12 -40.74 9.62
N LYS A 463 -56.44 -40.51 9.71
CA LYS A 463 -57.38 -41.34 10.48
C LYS A 463 -58.05 -42.37 9.61
N ILE A 464 -57.96 -43.65 10.00
CA ILE A 464 -58.49 -44.79 9.26
C ILE A 464 -59.48 -45.56 10.14
N GLN A 465 -60.58 -46.02 9.54
CA GLN A 465 -61.58 -46.83 10.23
C GLN A 465 -61.27 -48.31 10.03
N ILE A 466 -61.13 -49.05 11.13
CA ILE A 466 -60.96 -50.50 11.13
C ILE A 466 -62.30 -51.12 11.51
N HIS A 467 -62.93 -51.83 10.58
CA HIS A 467 -64.14 -52.60 10.80
C HIS A 467 -63.74 -54.01 11.20
N TYR A 468 -64.20 -54.48 12.36
CA TYR A 468 -63.88 -55.81 12.86
C TYR A 468 -65.15 -56.57 13.25
N LEU A 469 -65.19 -57.85 12.90
CA LEU A 469 -66.33 -58.74 13.15
C LEU A 469 -65.92 -59.81 14.15
N ILE A 470 -66.61 -59.81 15.29
CA ILE A 470 -66.38 -60.74 16.41
C ILE A 470 -67.54 -61.72 16.46
N SER A 471 -67.22 -63.00 16.59
CA SER A 471 -68.21 -64.06 16.79
C SER A 471 -67.88 -64.91 18.01
N LYS A 472 -68.89 -65.53 18.61
CA LYS A 472 -68.70 -66.51 19.68
C LYS A 472 -67.92 -67.72 19.15
N LYS A 473 -66.92 -68.16 19.92
CA LYS A 473 -66.12 -69.35 19.62
C LYS A 473 -67.05 -70.58 19.68
N PRO A 474 -67.16 -71.40 18.63
CA PRO A 474 -67.98 -72.60 18.68
C PRO A 474 -67.42 -73.52 19.77
N VAL A 475 -68.29 -73.95 20.69
CA VAL A 475 -67.97 -74.98 21.68
C VAL A 475 -67.97 -76.30 20.92
N LEU A 476 -66.79 -76.89 20.76
CA LEU A 476 -66.63 -78.26 20.25
C LEU A 476 -66.81 -79.25 21.39
#